data_AF-A0A958MMW2-F1
#
_entry.id   AF-A0A958MMW2-F1
#
_cell.length_a   1.000
_cell.length_b   1.000
_cell.length_c   1.000
_cell.angle_alpha   90.00
_cell.angle_beta   90.00
_cell.angle_gamma   90.00
#
_symmetry.space_group_name_H-M   'P 1'
#
loop_
_entity.id
_entity.type
_entity.pdbx_description
1 polymer ?
#
loop_
_entity_poly.entity_id
_entity_poly.type
_entity_poly.pdbx_seq_one_letter_code
_entity_poly.pdbx_strand_id
1 'polypeptide(L)' 'VLAIDPGFRTGCKVVCLDEKGDLKHNETIYPHPPKNDQTGAIKKISFLT' A
#
# COMPACT_ATOMS: atom_id res chain seq x y z
N VAL A 1 -3.62 -12.30 -2.41
CA VAL A 1 -3.65 -11.28 -3.48
C VAL A 1 -3.18 -9.93 -2.93
N LEU A 2 -2.32 -9.18 -3.63
CA LEU A 2 -1.93 -7.81 -3.28
C LEU A 2 -2.57 -6.84 -4.29
N ALA A 3 -3.30 -5.84 -3.80
CA ALA A 3 -3.96 -4.81 -4.62
C ALA A 3 -3.46 -3.41 -4.21
N ILE A 4 -3.31 -2.54 -5.20
CA ILE A 4 -2.88 -1.14 -4.99
C ILE A 4 -3.84 -0.21 -5.72
N ASP A 5 -4.43 0.73 -4.97
CA ASP A 5 -5.26 1.83 -5.49
C ASP A 5 -4.43 3.12 -5.48
N PRO A 6 -3.98 3.64 -6.64
CA PRO A 6 -3.04 4.75 -6.70
C PRO A 6 -3.68 6.09 -6.32
N GLY A 7 -2.98 6.87 -5.50
CA GLY A 7 -3.38 8.23 -5.12
C GLY A 7 -2.19 9.12 -4.79
N PHE A 8 -2.26 10.39 -5.19
CA PHE A 8 -1.20 11.38 -4.94
C PHE A 8 -1.37 12.01 -3.56
N ARG A 9 -2.27 13.00 -3.45
CA ARG A 9 -2.47 13.77 -2.21
C ARG A 9 -2.94 12.91 -1.04
N THR A 10 -3.80 11.92 -1.30
CA THR A 10 -4.34 11.01 -0.29
C THR A 10 -3.49 9.75 -0.06
N GLY A 11 -2.40 9.58 -0.83
CA GLY A 11 -1.62 8.36 -0.85
C GLY A 11 -2.28 7.22 -1.64
N CYS A 12 -1.49 6.18 -1.90
CA CYS A 12 -1.96 4.94 -2.52
C CYS A 12 -2.42 3.97 -1.44
N LYS A 13 -3.58 3.34 -1.60
CA LYS A 13 -4.04 2.30 -0.68
C LYS A 13 -3.46 0.96 -1.10
N VAL A 14 -3.02 0.17 -0.13
CA VAL A 14 -2.46 -1.17 -0.32
C VAL A 14 -3.31 -2.14 0.48
N VAL A 15 -3.80 -3.18 -0.19
CA VAL A 15 -4.68 -4.20 0.40
C VAL A 15 -4.12 -5.58 0.10
N CYS A 16 -4.03 -6.42 1.13
CA CYS A 16 -3.73 -7.84 0.99
C CYS A 16 -4.95 -8.66 1.35
N LEU A 17 -5.36 -9.55 0.44
CA LEU A 17 -6.38 -10.57 0.68
C LEU A 17 -5.73 -11.95 0.78
N ASP A 18 -6.32 -12.83 1.57
CA ASP A 18 -5.94 -14.24 1.59
C ASP A 18 -6.50 -15.00 0.38
N GLU A 19 -6.37 -16.33 0.38
CA GLU A 19 -6.84 -17.20 -0.69
C GLU A 19 -8.38 -17.30 -0.80
N LYS A 20 -9.10 -17.01 0.28
CA LYS A 20 -10.57 -17.01 0.33
C LYS A 20 -11.16 -15.64 -0.02
N GLY A 21 -10.31 -14.62 -0.11
CA GLY A 21 -10.70 -13.24 -0.36
C GLY A 21 -10.91 -12.43 0.92
N ASP A 22 -10.56 -12.99 2.09
CA ASP A 22 -10.70 -12.29 3.36
C ASP A 22 -9.59 -11.23 3.51
N LEU A 23 -9.94 -10.11 4.14
CA LEU A 23 -9.03 -8.98 4.33
C LEU A 23 -7.95 -9.33 5.36
N LYS A 24 -6.70 -9.42 4.91
CA LYS A 24 -5.53 -9.68 5.76
C LYS A 24 -4.80 -8.41 6.16
N HIS A 25 -4.67 -7.45 5.24
CA HIS A 25 -3.97 -6.19 5.51
C HIS A 25 -4.57 -5.05 4.69
N ASN A 26 -4.59 -3.84 5.28
CA ASN A 26 -5.00 -2.61 4.62
C ASN A 26 -4.20 -1.44 5.19
N GLU A 27 -3.50 -0.72 4.33
CA GLU A 27 -2.82 0.51 4.74
C GLU A 27 -2.73 1.54 3.60
N THR A 28 -2.26 2.74 3.94
CA THR A 28 -1.96 3.79 2.96
C THR A 28 -0.47 4.10 2.95
N ILE A 29 0.11 4.14 1.75
CA ILE A 29 1.49 4.55 1.46
C ILE A 29 1.51 5.87 0.71
N TYR A 30 2.63 6.59 0.75
CA TYR A 30 2.75 7.92 0.14
C TYR A 30 3.97 8.03 -0.78
N PRO A 31 4.05 7.23 -1.86
CA PRO A 31 5.22 7.23 -2.75
C PRO A 31 5.32 8.49 -3.62
N HIS A 32 4.28 9.33 -3.67
CA HIS A 32 4.19 10.50 -4.54
C HIS A 32 4.11 11.82 -3.74
N PRO A 33 4.43 12.97 -4.37
CA PRO A 33 4.18 14.28 -3.78
C PRO A 33 2.71 14.47 -3.35
N PRO A 34 2.44 15.27 -2.30
CA PRO A 34 3.35 16.19 -1.61
C PRO A 34 4.24 15.52 -0.55
N LYS A 35 3.91 14.31 -0.10
CA LYS A 35 4.64 13.64 0.98
C LYS A 35 5.88 12.91 0.49
N ASN A 36 5.83 12.34 -0.71
CA ASN A 36 6.96 11.74 -1.44
C ASN A 36 7.83 10.78 -0.59
N ASP A 37 7.19 10.01 0.29
CA ASP A 37 7.81 9.04 1.18
C ASP A 37 8.00 7.68 0.48
N GLN A 38 8.91 7.67 -0.50
CA GLN A 38 9.22 6.46 -1.28
C GLN A 38 9.84 5.37 -0.42
N THR A 39 10.78 5.72 0.46
CA THR A 39 11.46 4.76 1.34
C THR A 39 10.49 4.10 2.31
N GLY A 40 9.58 4.87 2.92
CA GLY A 40 8.53 4.33 3.78
C GLY A 40 7.55 3.44 3.01
N ALA A 41 7.15 3.84 1.80
CA ALA A 41 6.30 3.03 0.93
C ALA A 41 6.94 1.68 0.57
N ILE A 42 8.21 1.67 0.17
CA ILE A 42 8.95 0.44 -0.18
C ILE A 42 9.03 -0.48 1.04
N LYS A 43 9.45 0.02 2.20
CA LYS A 43 9.56 -0.77 3.43
C LYS A 43 8.25 -1.46 3.80
N LYS A 44 7.13 -0.74 3.67
CA LYS A 44 5.80 -1.27 3.95
C LYS A 44 5.42 -2.37 2.97
N ILE A 45 5.59 -2.16 1.67
CA ILE A 45 5.30 -3.19 0.65
C ILE A 45 6.18 -4.42 0.87
N SER A 46 7.47 -4.27 1.14
CA SER A 46 8.39 -5.38 1.38
C SER A 46 8.05 -6.23 2.61
N PHE A 47 7.27 -5.71 3.56
CA PHE A 47 6.77 -6.50 4.69
C PHE A 47 5.55 -7.36 4.32
N LEU A 48 4.89 -7.05 3.20
CA LEU A 48 3.65 -7.71 2.76
C LEU A 48 3.86 -8.80 1.72
N THR A 49 5.06 -8.87 1.15
CA THR A 49 5.53 -9.89 0.18
C THR A 49 6.49 -10.86 0.87
#